data_AF-A0A2V5XGE8-F1
#
_entry.id   AF-A0A2V5XGE8-F1
#
_cell.length_a   1.000
_cell.length_b   1.000
_cell.length_c   1.000
_cell.angle_alpha   90.00
_cell.angle_beta   90.00
_cell.angle_gamma   90.00
#
_symmetry.space_group_name_H-M   'P 1'
#
loop_
_entity.id
_entity.type
_entity.pdbx_description
1 polymer ?
#
loop_
_entity_poly.entity_id
_entity_poly.type
_entity_poly.pdbx_seq_one_letter_code
_entity_poly.pdbx_strand_id
1 'polypeptide(L)'
;MRQVKLTGREASVVRAIGFAESMLGADIQDHVRMESEDVTDTLNSLMAAGFVESIPYAEEVQLAEMPVTAFELNPAYTHELKRALVRS
;
A
#
# COMPACT_ATOMS: atom_id res chain seq x y z
N MET A 1 -19.96 10.76 0.79
CA MET A 1 -18.66 10.22 0.35
C MET A 1 -17.87 9.83 1.59
N ARG A 2 -17.40 8.59 1.70
CA ARG A 2 -16.59 8.17 2.87
C ARG A 2 -15.25 8.90 2.83
N GLN A 3 -14.89 9.56 3.92
CA GLN A 3 -13.59 10.22 4.03
C GLN A 3 -12.54 9.15 4.38
N VAL A 4 -11.67 8.81 3.43
CA VAL A 4 -10.50 7.97 3.71
C VAL A 4 -9.55 8.76 4.63
N LYS A 5 -9.09 8.09 5.69
CA LYS A 5 -8.06 8.58 6.59
C LYS A 5 -6.93 7.56 6.57
N LEU A 6 -5.73 8.04 6.29
CA LEU A 6 -4.52 7.23 6.33
C LEU A 6 -3.70 7.66 7.55
N THR A 7 -3.12 6.71 8.25
CA THR A 7 -2.02 6.95 9.18
C THR A 7 -0.78 7.42 8.42
N GLY A 8 0.23 7.93 9.14
CA GLY A 8 1.49 8.33 8.51
C GLY A 8 2.20 7.17 7.79
N ARG A 9 2.14 5.96 8.37
CA ARG A 9 2.72 4.73 7.78
C ARG A 9 2.01 4.33 6.50
N GLU A 10 0.68 4.24 6.56
CA GLU A 10 -0.16 3.95 5.39
C GLU A 10 0.03 4.99 4.28
N ALA A 11 0.06 6.28 4.62
CA ALA A 11 0.31 7.34 3.65
C ALA A 11 1.71 7.22 3.01
N SER A 12 2.72 6.80 3.78
CA SER A 12 4.07 6.56 3.24
C SER A 12 4.06 5.42 2.22
N VAL A 13 3.38 4.30 2.52
CA VAL A 13 3.25 3.16 1.61
C VAL A 13 2.45 3.53 0.35
N VAL A 14 1.31 4.21 0.50
CA VAL A 14 0.49 4.65 -0.64
C VAL A 14 1.26 5.63 -1.54
N ARG A 15 2.11 6.50 -0.96
CA ARG A 15 3.00 7.38 -1.74
C ARG A 15 4.08 6.60 -2.48
N ALA A 16 4.66 5.57 -1.84
CA ALA A 16 5.71 4.75 -2.44
C ALA A 16 5.20 3.99 -3.68
N ILE A 17 4.06 3.30 -3.56
CA ILE A 17 3.43 2.57 -4.68
C ILE A 17 3.11 3.52 -5.84
N GLY A 18 2.60 4.72 -5.53
CA GLY A 18 2.19 5.67 -6.56
C GLY A 18 0.92 5.24 -7.30
N PHE A 19 0.56 5.97 -8.38
CA PHE A 19 -0.74 5.82 -9.07
C PHE A 19 -0.62 5.35 -10.53
N ALA A 20 0.55 4.88 -10.96
CA ALA A 20 0.83 4.61 -12.37
C ALA A 20 1.02 3.12 -12.67
N GLU A 21 1.88 2.43 -11.92
CA GLU A 21 2.25 1.03 -12.16
C GLU A 21 2.36 0.28 -10.83
N SER A 22 2.35 -1.05 -10.90
CA SER A 22 2.61 -1.90 -9.75
C SER A 22 4.09 -1.84 -9.33
N MET A 23 4.34 -2.06 -8.04
CA MET A 23 5.67 -1.95 -7.43
C MET A 23 5.94 -3.17 -6.55
N LEU A 24 7.17 -3.70 -6.59
CA LEU A 24 7.53 -4.84 -5.74
C LEU A 24 7.60 -4.41 -4.26
N GLY A 25 7.26 -5.32 -3.35
CA GLY A 25 7.34 -5.06 -1.91
C GLY A 25 8.74 -4.67 -1.43
N ALA A 26 9.79 -5.24 -2.03
CA ALA A 26 11.17 -4.83 -1.74
C ALA A 26 11.43 -3.37 -2.13
N ASP A 27 10.95 -2.95 -3.31
CA ASP A 27 11.11 -1.56 -3.76
C ASP A 27 10.30 -0.62 -2.86
N ILE A 28 9.08 -1.00 -2.47
CA ILE A 28 8.26 -0.24 -1.52
C ILE A 28 9.02 -0.09 -0.19
N GLN A 29 9.60 -1.18 0.31
CA GLN A 29 10.39 -1.19 1.55
C GLN A 29 11.56 -0.19 1.48
N ASP A 30 12.28 -0.14 0.36
CA ASP A 30 13.40 0.80 0.18
C ASP A 30 12.97 2.29 0.21
N HIS A 31 11.71 2.58 -0.14
CA HIS A 31 11.17 3.94 -0.14
C HIS A 31 10.59 4.38 1.20
N VAL A 32 10.30 3.43 2.10
CA VAL A 32 9.67 3.71 3.39
C VAL A 32 10.65 3.47 4.54
N ARG A 33 10.56 4.27 5.60
CA ARG A 33 11.42 4.14 6.79
C ARG A 33 10.81 3.17 7.78
N MET A 34 10.60 1.92 7.37
CA MET A 34 9.90 0.88 8.14
C MET A 34 10.62 -0.47 7.99
N GLU A 35 10.57 -1.28 9.04
CA GLU A 35 11.07 -2.66 9.00
C GLU A 35 10.16 -3.56 8.14
N SER A 36 10.67 -4.69 7.65
CA SER A 36 9.91 -5.58 6.74
C SER A 36 8.57 -6.03 7.34
N GLU A 37 8.53 -6.30 8.65
CA GLU A 37 7.32 -6.68 9.38
C GLU A 37 6.29 -5.54 9.37
N ASP A 38 6.72 -4.32 9.73
CA ASP A 38 5.87 -3.13 9.70
C ASP A 38 5.33 -2.83 8.28
N VAL A 39 6.14 -3.02 7.24
CA VAL A 39 5.72 -2.83 5.83
C VAL A 39 4.69 -3.88 5.43
N THR A 40 4.93 -5.14 5.76
CA THR A 40 4.02 -6.26 5.46
C THR A 40 2.67 -6.04 6.13
N ASP A 41 2.66 -5.71 7.43
CA ASP A 41 1.43 -5.44 8.18
C ASP A 41 0.65 -4.25 7.61
N THR A 42 1.36 -3.21 7.18
CA THR A 42 0.74 -2.02 6.59
C THR A 42 0.15 -2.32 5.21
N LEU A 43 0.85 -3.10 4.37
CA LEU A 43 0.33 -3.54 3.08
C LEU A 43 -0.91 -4.42 3.25
N ASN A 44 -0.86 -5.42 4.14
CA ASN A 44 -2.01 -6.27 4.44
C ASN A 44 -3.20 -5.47 5.00
N SER A 45 -2.95 -4.46 5.85
CA SER A 45 -4.00 -3.56 6.33
C SER A 45 -4.65 -2.74 5.21
N LEU A 46 -3.84 -2.21 4.28
CA LEU A 46 -4.32 -1.48 3.11
C LEU A 46 -5.07 -2.40 2.12
N MET A 47 -4.64 -3.65 1.98
CA MET A 47 -5.31 -4.68 1.18
C MET A 47 -6.67 -5.05 1.77
N ALA A 48 -6.74 -5.29 3.08
CA ALA A 48 -7.99 -5.57 3.79
C ALA A 48 -8.99 -4.40 3.68
N ALA A 49 -8.50 -3.16 3.61
CA ALA A 49 -9.32 -1.98 3.37
C ALA A 49 -9.74 -1.80 1.89
N GLY A 50 -9.16 -2.58 0.97
CA GLY A 50 -9.39 -2.51 -0.48
C GLY A 50 -8.67 -1.36 -1.17
N PHE A 51 -7.70 -0.72 -0.52
CA PHE A 51 -6.95 0.41 -1.08
C PHE A 51 -5.74 -0.02 -1.91
N VAL A 52 -5.18 -1.19 -1.60
CA VAL A 52 -4.04 -1.80 -2.29
C VAL A 52 -4.45 -3.21 -2.73
N GLU A 53 -3.93 -3.67 -3.87
CA GLU A 53 -4.11 -5.02 -4.37
C GLU A 53 -2.74 -5.64 -4.68
N SER A 54 -2.58 -6.94 -4.46
CA SER A 54 -1.38 -7.69 -4.84
C SER A 54 -1.52 -8.31 -6.22
N ILE A 55 -0.39 -8.58 -6.88
CA ILE A 55 -0.33 -9.21 -8.20
C ILE A 55 0.66 -10.39 -8.14
N PRO A 56 0.20 -11.66 -8.27
CA PRO A 56 -1.21 -12.07 -8.37
C PRO A 56 -2.01 -11.75 -7.09
N TYR A 57 -3.33 -11.70 -7.22
CA TYR A 57 -4.22 -11.43 -6.10
C TYR A 57 -4.05 -12.47 -4.98
N ALA A 58 -3.87 -11.97 -3.76
CA ALA A 58 -3.89 -12.71 -2.52
C ALA A 58 -4.73 -11.93 -1.51
N GLU A 59 -5.40 -12.63 -0.60
CA GLU A 59 -6.14 -11.99 0.50
C GLU A 59 -5.19 -11.42 1.55
N GLU A 60 -4.02 -12.03 1.71
CA GLU A 60 -2.96 -11.66 2.65
C GLU A 60 -1.61 -12.09 2.08
N VAL A 61 -0.57 -11.31 2.33
CA VAL A 61 0.82 -11.61 1.93
C VAL A 61 1.66 -11.93 3.16
N GLN A 62 2.37 -13.05 3.12
CA GLN A 62 3.26 -13.44 4.21
C GLN A 62 4.56 -12.63 4.19
N LEU A 63 5.19 -12.44 5.35
CA LEU A 63 6.45 -11.68 5.47
C LEU A 63 7.55 -12.18 4.52
N ALA A 64 7.64 -13.50 4.31
CA ALA A 64 8.64 -14.11 3.42
C ALA A 64 8.35 -13.85 1.92
N GLU A 65 7.09 -13.61 1.57
CA GLU A 65 6.62 -13.39 0.20
C GLU A 65 6.60 -11.90 -0.16
N MET A 66 6.39 -11.02 0.83
CA MET A 66 6.27 -9.58 0.66
C MET A 66 7.33 -8.98 -0.28
N PRO A 67 8.64 -9.28 -0.15
CA PRO A 67 9.66 -8.63 -0.99
C PRO A 67 9.48 -8.86 -2.50
N VAL A 68 8.92 -10.01 -2.90
CA VAL A 68 8.78 -10.41 -4.31
C VAL A 68 7.36 -10.25 -4.85
N THR A 69 6.41 -9.89 -4.00
CA THR A 69 5.02 -9.62 -4.40
C THR A 69 4.92 -8.21 -4.98
N ALA A 70 4.23 -8.07 -6.12
CA ALA A 70 3.90 -6.78 -6.69
C ALA A 70 2.61 -6.23 -6.07
N PHE A 71 2.56 -4.93 -5.82
CA PHE A 71 1.41 -4.22 -5.24
C PHE A 71 1.03 -3.02 -6.10
N GLU A 72 -0.25 -2.74 -6.21
CA GLU A 72 -0.78 -1.55 -6.86
C GLU A 72 -1.92 -0.92 -6.05
N LEU A 73 -2.18 0.38 -6.26
CA LEU A 73 -3.34 1.02 -5.65
C LEU A 73 -4.61 0.63 -6.40
N ASN A 74 -5.67 0.33 -5.66
CA ASN A 74 -6.97 0.04 -6.25
C ASN A 74 -7.50 1.29 -7.00
N PRO A 75 -7.73 1.21 -8.33
CA PRO A 75 -8.18 2.34 -9.12
C PRO A 75 -9.49 2.97 -8.61
N ALA A 76 -10.37 2.17 -8.01
CA ALA A 76 -11.66 2.61 -7.47
C ALA A 76 -11.54 3.65 -6.34
N TYR A 77 -10.38 3.72 -5.67
CA TYR A 77 -10.13 4.64 -4.55
C TYR A 77 -9.11 5.75 -4.88
N THR A 78 -8.69 5.89 -6.14
CA THR A 78 -7.64 6.84 -6.55
C THR A 78 -7.94 8.28 -6.08
N HIS A 79 -9.16 8.75 -6.26
CA HIS A 79 -9.53 10.13 -5.89
C HIS A 79 -9.57 10.34 -4.37
N GLU A 80 -10.02 9.35 -3.62
CA GLU A 80 -10.05 9.32 -2.17
C GLU A 80 -8.64 9.31 -1.59
N LEU A 81 -7.77 8.43 -2.09
CA LEU A 81 -6.38 8.31 -1.66
C LEU A 81 -5.58 9.58 -1.96
N LYS A 82 -5.71 10.15 -3.16
CA LYS A 82 -5.09 11.45 -3.49
C LYS A 82 -5.51 12.55 -2.52
N ARG A 83 -6.81 12.63 -2.18
CA ARG A 83 -7.31 13.61 -1.20
C ARG A 83 -6.79 13.35 0.22
N ALA A 84 -6.67 12.09 0.61
CA ALA A 84 -6.12 11.72 1.92
C ALA A 84 -4.64 12.12 2.04
N LEU A 85 -3.84 11.93 0.97
CA LEU A 85 -2.43 12.31 0.93
C LEU A 85 -2.16 13.82 0.99
N VAL A 86 -3.10 14.67 0.58
CA VAL A 86 -2.93 16.14 0.69
C VAL A 86 -3.13 16.61 2.14
N ARG A 87 -3.79 15.81 2.98
CA ARG A 87 -4.20 16.18 4.35
C ARG A 87 -3.33 15.53 5.44
N SER A 88 -2.38 14.67 5.06
CA SER A 88 -1.53 13.90 5.97
C SER A 88 -0.16 14.52 6.21
#